data_AF-A0A662MF61-F1
#
_entry.id   AF-A0A662MF61-F1
#
_cell.length_a   1.000
_cell.length_b   1.000
_cell.length_c   1.000
_cell.angle_alpha   90.00
_cell.angle_beta   90.00
_cell.angle_gamma   90.00
#
_symmetry.space_group_name_H-M   'P 1'
#
loop_
_entity.id
_entity.type
_entity.pdbx_description
1 polymer ?
#
loop_
_entity_poly.entity_id
_entity_poly.type
_entity_poly.pdbx_seq_one_letter_code
_entity_poly.pdbx_strand_id
1 'polypeptide(L)'
;MERHYTLKEALENPLDNPSKNETIIRAYSIPIQADEVILEFIEEYHRIARRALQEILSAEKFTKVERKQLRDKFLKDWSYAAHYVDLAINQMQGLVKSYKRKLKRGKRAQKPRLRKKFVYVKSTLFAL
;
A
#
# COMPACT_ATOMS: atom_id res chain seq x y z
N MET A 1 2.15 21.21 54.87
CA MET A 1 3.56 21.52 54.58
C MET A 1 3.90 20.87 53.24
N GLU A 2 3.65 21.61 52.16
CA GLU A 2 4.06 21.22 50.81
C GLU A 2 5.58 21.26 50.72
N ARG A 3 6.20 20.13 50.40
CA ARG A 3 7.59 20.11 49.95
C ARG A 3 7.58 20.25 48.43
N HIS A 4 7.92 21.43 47.96
CA HIS A 4 8.28 21.67 46.57
C HIS A 4 9.53 20.85 46.23
N TYR A 5 9.41 19.85 45.36
CA TYR A 5 10.57 19.23 44.73
C TYR A 5 11.06 20.14 43.60
N THR A 6 12.35 20.47 43.64
CA THR A 6 13.00 21.41 42.73
C THR A 6 13.28 20.71 41.39
N LEU A 7 13.03 21.41 40.26
CA LEU A 7 13.17 20.92 38.87
C LEU A 7 14.54 20.31 38.50
N LYS A 8 15.54 20.37 39.37
CA LYS A 8 16.87 19.79 39.14
C LYS A 8 16.98 18.28 39.44
N GLU A 9 16.14 17.72 40.31
CA GLU A 9 16.24 16.29 40.67
C GLU A 9 15.57 15.36 39.63
N ALA A 10 14.73 15.88 38.74
CA ALA A 10 14.06 15.09 37.70
C ALA A 10 14.94 14.81 36.46
N LEU A 11 16.15 15.38 36.39
CA LEU A 11 17.04 15.24 35.23
C LEU A 11 18.12 14.15 35.38
N GLU A 12 18.25 13.50 36.55
CA GLU A 12 19.35 12.56 36.83
C GLU A 12 18.98 11.06 36.81
N ASN A 13 17.73 10.68 36.47
CA ASN A 13 17.36 9.26 36.31
C ASN A 13 16.75 8.96 34.92
N PRO A 14 17.55 8.56 33.92
CA PRO A 14 17.05 8.34 32.56
C PRO A 14 16.56 6.91 32.29
N LEU A 15 16.13 6.14 33.29
CA LEU A 15 15.79 4.72 33.12
C LEU A 15 14.31 4.36 33.11
N ASP A 16 13.36 5.30 33.17
CA ASP A 16 11.95 4.90 33.10
C ASP A 16 11.01 5.97 32.56
N ASN A 17 11.18 6.32 31.28
CA ASN A 17 10.06 6.91 30.55
C ASN A 17 9.94 6.28 29.16
N PRO A 18 9.06 5.28 28.97
CA PRO A 18 8.66 4.81 27.67
C PRO A 18 7.73 5.86 27.06
N SER A 19 8.28 7.03 26.73
CA SER A 19 7.67 7.89 25.74
C SER A 19 7.67 7.06 24.47
N LYS A 20 6.53 6.42 24.23
CA LYS A 20 6.08 5.96 22.93
C LYS A 20 6.44 7.05 21.93
N ASN A 21 7.62 6.92 21.35
CA ASN A 21 7.87 7.37 20.01
C ASN A 21 7.07 6.40 19.14
N GLU A 22 5.74 6.51 19.21
CA GLU A 22 4.85 6.19 18.10
C GLU A 22 5.24 7.19 17.03
N THR A 23 6.39 6.92 16.40
CA THR A 23 6.77 7.54 15.16
C THR A 23 5.62 7.20 14.24
N ILE A 24 4.71 8.16 14.05
CA ILE A 24 3.65 8.06 13.07
C ILE A 24 4.40 8.03 11.74
N ILE A 25 4.71 6.81 11.30
CA ILE A 25 5.32 6.51 10.02
C ILE A 25 4.28 6.92 8.98
N ARG A 26 4.30 8.20 8.61
CA ARG A 26 3.61 8.71 7.42
C ARG A 26 4.25 8.01 6.23
N ALA A 27 3.69 6.85 5.86
CA ALA A 27 3.89 6.16 4.59
C ALA A 27 5.26 6.47 3.97
N TYR A 28 6.34 6.01 4.61
CA TYR A 28 7.68 6.42 4.20
C TYR A 28 7.88 6.02 2.74
N SER A 29 8.15 7.02 1.91
CA SER A 29 8.97 6.86 0.73
C SER A 29 10.38 6.54 1.24
N ILE A 30 10.61 5.29 1.64
CA ILE A 30 11.93 4.84 2.10
C ILE A 30 12.84 4.92 0.88
N PRO A 31 13.94 5.70 0.89
CA PRO A 31 15.02 5.49 -0.06
C PRO A 31 15.69 4.18 0.34
N ILE A 32 15.04 3.06 -0.01
CA ILE A 32 15.67 1.75 0.12
C ILE A 32 16.84 1.83 -0.86
N GLN A 33 18.07 1.60 -0.41
CA GLN A 33 19.08 1.01 -1.30
C GLN A 33 18.50 -0.35 -1.69
N ALA A 34 17.59 -0.32 -2.66
CA ALA A 34 16.76 -1.44 -2.99
C ALA A 34 17.70 -2.43 -3.66
N ASP A 35 17.91 -3.54 -2.98
CA ASP A 35 18.43 -4.76 -3.58
C ASP A 35 17.72 -4.97 -4.93
N GLU A 36 18.45 -5.42 -5.93
CA GLU A 36 17.97 -5.67 -7.29
C GLU A 36 16.66 -6.49 -7.26
N VAL A 37 16.56 -7.44 -6.33
CA VAL A 37 15.37 -8.27 -6.08
C VAL A 37 14.15 -7.43 -5.69
N ILE A 38 14.31 -6.41 -4.84
CA ILE A 38 13.21 -5.53 -4.41
C ILE A 38 12.77 -4.64 -5.58
N LEU A 39 13.70 -4.15 -6.38
CA LEU A 39 13.39 -3.36 -7.57
C LEU A 39 12.62 -4.20 -8.59
N GLU A 40 13.11 -5.40 -8.90
CA GLU A 40 12.44 -6.35 -9.80
C GLU A 40 11.01 -6.65 -9.31
N PHE A 41 10.84 -6.90 -8.01
CA PHE A 41 9.53 -7.10 -7.42
C PHE A 41 8.60 -5.90 -7.61
N ILE A 42 9.07 -4.68 -7.35
CA ILE A 42 8.28 -3.46 -7.54
C ILE A 42 7.89 -3.29 -9.00
N GLU A 43 8.77 -3.63 -9.94
CA GLU A 43 8.51 -3.55 -11.37
C GLU A 43 7.45 -4.56 -11.81
N GLU A 44 7.59 -5.82 -11.41
CA GLU A 44 6.63 -6.88 -11.70
C GLU A 44 5.27 -6.58 -11.06
N TYR A 45 5.26 -6.13 -9.80
CA TYR A 45 4.05 -5.70 -9.11
C TYR A 45 3.36 -4.55 -9.86
N HIS A 46 4.12 -3.55 -10.29
CA HIS A 46 3.60 -2.42 -11.04
C HIS A 46 3.05 -2.84 -12.41
N ARG A 47 3.69 -3.81 -13.07
CA ARG A 47 3.23 -4.42 -14.33
C ARG A 47 1.86 -5.04 -14.16
N ILE A 48 1.67 -5.89 -13.14
CA ILE A 48 0.36 -6.53 -12.89
C ILE A 48 -0.70 -5.51 -12.50
N ALA A 49 -0.36 -4.51 -11.67
CA ALA A 49 -1.31 -3.47 -11.24
C ALA A 49 -1.77 -2.62 -12.43
N ARG A 50 -0.86 -2.23 -13.33
CA ARG A 50 -1.19 -1.51 -14.55
C ARG A 50 -2.11 -2.32 -15.46
N ARG A 51 -1.81 -3.60 -15.69
CA ARG A 51 -2.65 -4.50 -16.50
C ARG A 51 -4.03 -4.69 -15.87
N ALA A 52 -4.08 -4.91 -14.55
CA ALA A 52 -5.33 -5.03 -13.82
C ALA A 52 -6.20 -3.78 -13.97
N LEU A 53 -5.61 -2.59 -13.85
CA LEU A 53 -6.34 -1.33 -14.05
C LEU A 53 -6.93 -1.24 -15.45
N GLN A 54 -6.15 -1.60 -16.48
CA GLN A 54 -6.61 -1.57 -17.88
C GLN A 54 -7.78 -2.52 -18.11
N GLU A 55 -7.65 -3.79 -17.70
CA GLU A 55 -8.67 -4.83 -17.85
C GLU A 55 -9.96 -4.47 -17.10
N ILE A 56 -9.86 -3.93 -15.88
CA ILE A 56 -11.03 -3.52 -15.09
C ILE A 56 -11.71 -2.27 -15.69
N LEU A 57 -10.95 -1.37 -16.32
CA LEU A 57 -11.49 -0.18 -16.98
C LEU A 57 -12.16 -0.51 -18.32
N SER A 58 -11.62 -1.46 -19.09
CA SER A 58 -12.18 -1.91 -20.36
C SER A 58 -13.40 -2.82 -20.15
N ALA A 59 -13.45 -3.56 -19.04
CA ALA A 59 -14.57 -4.41 -18.71
C ALA A 59 -15.85 -3.59 -18.47
N GLU A 60 -16.92 -3.96 -19.19
CA GLU A 60 -18.27 -3.48 -18.92
C GLU A 60 -18.66 -3.81 -17.47
N LYS A 61 -18.47 -5.09 -17.09
CA LYS A 61 -18.72 -5.62 -15.76
C LYS A 61 -17.51 -6.41 -15.27
N PHE A 62 -17.06 -6.11 -14.05
CA PHE A 62 -15.96 -6.83 -13.41
C PHE A 62 -16.48 -7.59 -12.17
N THR A 63 -16.94 -8.82 -12.40
CA THR A 63 -17.53 -9.70 -11.40
C THR A 63 -16.48 -10.64 -10.80
N LYS A 64 -16.94 -11.63 -10.01
CA LYS A 64 -16.09 -12.69 -9.47
C LYS A 64 -15.47 -13.56 -10.58
N VAL A 65 -16.16 -13.73 -11.70
CA VAL A 65 -15.70 -14.57 -12.82
C VAL A 65 -14.51 -13.91 -13.53
N GLU A 66 -14.66 -12.65 -13.96
CA GLU A 66 -13.57 -11.91 -14.60
C GLU A 66 -12.39 -11.72 -13.64
N ARG A 67 -12.67 -11.51 -12.34
CA ARG A 67 -11.63 -11.45 -11.31
C ARG A 67 -10.84 -12.76 -11.24
N LYS A 68 -11.52 -13.91 -11.24
CA LYS A 68 -10.87 -15.23 -11.19
C LYS A 68 -10.01 -15.47 -12.44
N GLN A 69 -10.56 -15.24 -13.63
CA GLN A 69 -9.83 -15.38 -14.89
C GLN A 69 -8.59 -14.48 -14.96
N LEU A 70 -8.71 -13.22 -14.53
CA LEU A 70 -7.60 -12.29 -14.49
C LEU A 70 -6.51 -12.74 -13.50
N ARG A 71 -6.92 -13.22 -12.32
CA ARG A 71 -6.00 -13.76 -11.31
C ARG A 71 -5.26 -14.97 -11.84
N ASP A 72 -5.97 -15.94 -12.42
CA ASP A 72 -5.38 -17.16 -12.94
C ASP A 72 -4.41 -16.86 -14.10
N LYS A 73 -4.71 -15.83 -14.92
CA LYS A 73 -3.79 -15.33 -15.96
C LYS A 73 -2.52 -14.74 -15.38
N PHE A 74 -2.61 -13.90 -14.34
CA PHE A 74 -1.43 -13.30 -13.73
C PHE A 74 -0.55 -14.30 -13.00
N LEU A 75 -1.14 -15.33 -12.38
CA LEU A 75 -0.37 -16.33 -11.62
C LEU A 75 0.49 -17.25 -12.49
N LYS A 76 0.25 -17.35 -13.81
CA LYS A 76 1.06 -18.18 -14.71
C LYS A 76 2.51 -17.71 -14.81
N ASP A 77 2.73 -16.40 -14.78
CA ASP A 77 4.05 -15.78 -14.98
C ASP A 77 4.46 -14.96 -13.75
N TRP A 78 4.07 -15.39 -12.54
CA TRP A 78 4.29 -14.65 -11.29
C TRP A 78 5.23 -15.39 -10.35
N SER A 79 6.40 -14.80 -10.09
CA SER A 79 7.47 -15.42 -9.30
C SER A 79 7.36 -15.18 -7.78
N TYR A 80 6.46 -14.32 -7.34
CA TYR A 80 6.33 -13.92 -5.93
C TYR A 80 5.10 -14.54 -5.27
N ALA A 81 4.88 -14.23 -3.98
CA ALA A 81 3.71 -14.74 -3.27
C ALA A 81 2.39 -14.32 -3.95
N ALA A 82 1.49 -15.29 -4.15
CA ALA A 82 0.24 -15.12 -4.90
C ALA A 82 -0.69 -14.02 -4.33
N HIS A 83 -0.59 -13.74 -3.02
CA HIS A 83 -1.41 -12.71 -2.38
C HIS A 83 -1.14 -11.30 -2.92
N TYR A 84 0.05 -11.04 -3.48
CA TYR A 84 0.35 -9.76 -4.13
C TYR A 84 -0.47 -9.55 -5.40
N VAL A 85 -0.78 -10.62 -6.14
CA VAL A 85 -1.70 -10.57 -7.30
C VAL A 85 -3.10 -10.17 -6.85
N ASP A 86 -3.61 -10.82 -5.82
CA ASP A 86 -4.92 -10.51 -5.24
C ASP A 86 -4.98 -9.05 -4.74
N LEU A 87 -3.91 -8.59 -4.09
CA LEU A 87 -3.78 -7.23 -3.60
C LEU A 87 -3.77 -6.19 -4.73
N ALA A 88 -3.07 -6.45 -5.84
CA ALA A 88 -3.06 -5.57 -7.01
C ALA A 88 -4.46 -5.46 -7.63
N ILE A 89 -5.14 -6.59 -7.85
CA ILE A 89 -6.50 -6.62 -8.41
C ILE A 89 -7.48 -5.86 -7.52
N ASN A 90 -7.45 -6.11 -6.20
CA ASN A 90 -8.36 -5.46 -5.26
C ASN A 90 -8.17 -3.93 -5.23
N GLN A 91 -6.92 -3.46 -5.23
CA GLN A 91 -6.63 -2.03 -5.26
C GLN A 91 -7.14 -1.38 -6.54
N MET A 92 -6.86 -1.99 -7.69
CA MET A 92 -7.32 -1.44 -8.97
C MET A 92 -8.84 -1.46 -9.09
N GLN A 93 -9.49 -2.52 -8.61
CA GLN A 93 -10.94 -2.58 -8.55
C GLN A 93 -11.53 -1.47 -7.67
N GLY A 94 -10.92 -1.19 -6.52
CA GLY A 94 -11.31 -0.09 -5.64
C GLY A 94 -11.19 1.28 -6.32
N LEU A 95 -10.06 1.53 -7.01
CA LEU A 95 -9.85 2.77 -7.77
C LEU A 95 -10.90 2.95 -8.87
N VAL A 96 -11.17 1.92 -9.67
CA VAL A 96 -12.17 2.00 -10.75
C VAL A 96 -13.58 2.18 -10.19
N LYS A 97 -13.95 1.47 -9.11
CA LYS A 97 -15.24 1.65 -8.44
C LYS A 97 -15.42 3.10 -7.94
N SER A 98 -14.40 3.65 -7.31
CA SER A 98 -14.40 5.05 -6.85
C SER A 98 -14.57 6.03 -8.01
N TYR A 99 -13.85 5.81 -9.11
CA TYR A 99 -13.98 6.61 -10.34
C TYR A 99 -15.38 6.54 -10.94
N LYS A 100 -15.92 5.33 -11.20
CA LYS A 100 -17.28 5.12 -11.74
C LYS A 100 -18.34 5.76 -10.83
N ARG A 101 -18.18 5.66 -9.50
CA ARG A 101 -19.08 6.29 -8.51
C ARG A 101 -19.07 7.82 -8.58
N LYS A 102 -17.91 8.44 -8.80
CA LYS A 102 -17.81 9.90 -8.95
C LYS A 102 -18.51 10.38 -10.23
N LEU A 103 -18.29 9.67 -11.35
CA LEU A 103 -18.96 9.96 -12.61
C LEU A 103 -20.49 9.86 -12.49
N LYS A 104 -21.01 8.80 -11.85
CA LYS A 104 -22.45 8.62 -11.61
C LYS A 104 -23.06 9.77 -10.80
N ARG A 105 -22.27 10.44 -9.95
CA ARG A 105 -22.69 11.60 -9.15
C ARG A 105 -22.56 12.94 -9.89
N GLY A 106 -22.28 12.93 -11.20
CA GLY A 106 -22.06 14.14 -11.99
C GLY A 106 -20.75 14.88 -11.67
N LYS A 107 -19.85 14.28 -10.89
CA LYS A 107 -18.57 14.91 -10.55
C LYS A 107 -17.58 14.72 -11.71
N ARG A 108 -16.90 15.80 -12.09
CA ARG A 108 -15.72 15.72 -12.96
C ARG A 108 -14.65 14.87 -12.26
N ALA A 109 -14.36 13.71 -12.82
CA ALA A 109 -13.36 12.79 -12.30
C ALA A 109 -12.35 12.47 -13.40
N GLN A 110 -11.06 12.52 -13.07
CA GLN A 110 -10.02 12.08 -13.98
C GLN A 110 -9.99 10.56 -14.04
N LYS A 111 -9.87 10.00 -15.26
CA LYS A 111 -9.67 8.56 -15.45
C LYS A 111 -8.45 8.10 -14.65
N PRO A 112 -8.58 7.04 -13.81
CA PRO A 112 -7.49 6.59 -12.97
C PRO A 112 -6.32 6.12 -13.83
N ARG A 113 -5.10 6.46 -13.41
CA ARG A 113 -3.83 6.10 -14.05
C ARG A 113 -2.79 5.82 -12.97
N LEU A 114 -2.02 4.73 -13.11
CA LEU A 114 -0.85 4.49 -12.26
C LEU A 114 0.31 5.37 -12.73
N ARG A 115 0.61 6.44 -11.99
CA ARG A 115 1.70 7.39 -12.31
C ARG A 115 3.04 6.97 -11.70
N LYS A 116 3.04 6.48 -10.47
CA LYS A 116 4.24 6.07 -9.74
C LYS A 116 4.29 4.55 -9.63
N LYS A 117 5.50 3.98 -9.60
CA LYS A 117 5.73 2.60 -9.17
C LYS A 117 5.59 2.57 -7.66
N PHE A 118 4.75 1.68 -7.14
CA PHE A 118 4.56 1.48 -5.71
C PHE A 118 4.10 0.05 -5.47
N VAL A 119 4.36 -0.46 -4.28
CA VAL A 119 3.81 -1.72 -3.80
C VAL A 119 3.33 -1.51 -2.36
N TYR A 120 2.20 -2.15 -2.02
CA TYR A 120 1.74 -2.19 -0.65
C TYR A 120 2.25 -3.47 -0.01
N VAL A 121 3.03 -3.34 1.06
CA VAL A 121 3.59 -4.45 1.83
C VAL A 121 2.96 -4.42 3.21
N LYS A 122 2.56 -5.58 3.73
CA LYS A 122 2.05 -5.67 5.11
C LYS A 122 3.16 -5.30 6.08
N SER A 123 2.83 -4.48 7.09
CA SER A 123 3.78 -4.12 8.15
C SER A 123 4.37 -5.33 8.86
N THR A 124 3.59 -6.42 9.00
CA THR A 124 4.02 -7.67 9.63
C THR A 124 5.12 -8.42 8.88
N LEU A 125 5.46 -8.00 7.65
CA LEU A 125 6.57 -8.57 6.89
C LEU A 125 7.90 -7.87 7.20
N PHE A 126 7.88 -6.75 7.93
CA PHE A 126 9.08 -6.11 8.42
C PHE A 126 9.38 -6.67 9.83
N ALA A 127 10.56 -7.25 10.01
CA ALA A 127 11.13 -7.43 11.34
C ALA A 127 11.68 -6.05 11.76
N LEU A 128 11.08 -5.46 12.79
CA LEU A 128 11.54 -4.21 13.40
C LEU A 128 12.64 -4.51 14.42
#